data_AF-A0A953P6G3-F1
#
_entry.id   AF-A0A953P6G3-F1
#
_cell.length_a   1.000
_cell.length_b   1.000
_cell.length_c   1.000
_cell.angle_alpha   90.00
_cell.angle_beta   90.00
_cell.angle_gamma   90.00
#
_symmetry.space_group_name_H-M   'P 1'
#
loop_
_entity.id
_entity.type
_entity.pdbx_description
1 polymer ?
#
loop_
_entity_poly.entity_id
_entity_poly.type
_entity_poly.pdbx_seq_one_letter_code
_entity_poly.pdbx_strand_id
1 'polypeptide(L)'
;MATGAYVMEIGALDLSEATRAAGIELIERESREPLRGELATGIWAALFPALAGADFFTLDFFSHLERVREFCQARGISFHEPSVRCLVIPQPLPEQLEALLGRFAGETFGMRAGGAAREGDTPLENELSGKGLDAYQQAYGRYTFCAVCELDDGWMTVLSENLWPAEIIRRVKPAVDAFQVEVVRPK
;
A
#
# COMPACT_ATOMS: atom_id res chain seq x y z
N MET A 1 -25.17 -0.75 -19.28
CA MET A 1 -23.70 -0.79 -19.06
C MET A 1 -23.45 -1.92 -18.10
N ALA A 2 -22.61 -2.90 -18.44
CA ALA A 2 -22.28 -3.98 -17.52
C ALA A 2 -21.57 -3.36 -16.31
N THR A 3 -22.16 -3.46 -15.13
CA THR A 3 -21.48 -3.17 -13.87
C THR A 3 -20.27 -4.11 -13.77
N GLY A 4 -19.07 -3.57 -13.57
CA GLY A 4 -17.83 -4.36 -13.52
C GLY A 4 -17.90 -5.43 -12.42
N ALA A 5 -17.33 -6.61 -12.66
CA ALA A 5 -17.35 -7.73 -11.70
C ALA A 5 -16.64 -7.43 -10.37
N TYR A 6 -15.80 -6.39 -10.35
CA TYR A 6 -14.97 -5.99 -9.22
C TYR A 6 -15.30 -4.56 -8.79
N VAL A 7 -15.20 -4.30 -7.49
CA VAL A 7 -15.44 -3.00 -6.88
C VAL A 7 -14.24 -2.62 -6.03
N MET A 8 -13.83 -1.37 -6.13
CA MET A 8 -12.90 -0.76 -5.19
C MET A 8 -13.63 0.31 -4.39
N GLU A 9 -13.84 0.05 -3.09
CA GLU A 9 -14.53 0.95 -2.18
C GLU A 9 -13.52 1.81 -1.43
N ILE A 10 -13.72 3.13 -1.46
CA ILE A 10 -12.78 4.09 -0.88
C ILE A 10 -13.53 5.03 0.07
N GLY A 11 -13.34 4.82 1.36
CA GLY A 11 -14.08 5.50 2.44
C GLY A 11 -13.16 6.14 3.47
N ALA A 12 -13.69 7.12 4.21
CA ALA A 12 -13.00 7.62 5.40
C ALA A 12 -13.10 6.56 6.52
N LEU A 13 -12.04 6.43 7.32
CA LEU A 13 -12.04 5.61 8.53
C LEU A 13 -12.02 6.53 9.75
N ASP A 14 -12.86 6.22 10.72
CA ASP A 14 -12.88 6.92 12.01
C ASP A 14 -11.91 6.21 12.97
N LEU A 15 -10.62 6.60 12.90
CA LEU A 15 -9.58 6.05 13.77
C LEU A 15 -9.32 6.95 15.01
N SER A 16 -9.53 8.27 14.90
CA SER A 16 -9.61 9.26 15.99
C SER A 16 -9.85 10.68 15.44
N GLU A 17 -10.21 11.66 16.29
CA GLU A 17 -10.45 13.07 15.90
C GLU A 17 -9.24 13.76 15.21
N ALA A 18 -8.02 13.30 15.47
CA ALA A 18 -6.79 13.89 14.94
C ALA A 18 -6.23 13.16 13.71
N THR A 19 -6.56 11.88 13.52
CA THR A 19 -6.00 11.07 12.44
C THR A 19 -6.98 10.97 11.28
N ARG A 20 -6.61 11.59 10.15
CA ARG A 20 -7.30 11.40 8.88
C ARG A 20 -6.84 10.07 8.28
N ALA A 21 -7.78 9.13 8.20
CA ALA A 21 -7.56 7.82 7.63
C ALA A 21 -8.59 7.50 6.55
N ALA A 22 -8.19 6.70 5.57
CA ALA A 22 -9.05 6.18 4.53
C ALA A 22 -8.80 4.69 4.33
N GLY A 23 -9.87 3.94 4.09
CA GLY A 23 -9.82 2.54 3.72
C GLY A 23 -9.97 2.40 2.22
N ILE A 24 -9.21 1.50 1.62
CA ILE A 24 -9.35 1.06 0.23
C ILE A 24 -9.61 -0.44 0.28
N GLU A 25 -10.77 -0.86 -0.19
CA GLU A 25 -11.18 -2.26 -0.22
C GLU A 25 -11.36 -2.73 -1.66
N LEU A 26 -10.78 -3.87 -2.03
CA LEU A 26 -10.89 -4.49 -3.35
C LEU A 26 -11.61 -5.83 -3.25
N ILE A 27 -12.81 -5.88 -3.79
CA ILE A 27 -13.75 -6.99 -3.60
C ILE A 27 -14.43 -7.40 -4.90
N GLU A 28 -14.88 -8.64 -4.94
CA GLU A 28 -15.83 -9.11 -5.94
C GLU A 28 -17.22 -8.54 -5.65
N ARG A 29 -17.91 -8.05 -6.70
CA ARG A 29 -19.21 -7.37 -6.53
C ARG A 29 -20.28 -8.29 -5.95
N GLU A 30 -20.38 -9.49 -6.49
CA GLU A 30 -21.49 -10.40 -6.18
C GLU A 30 -21.31 -11.09 -4.83
N SER A 31 -20.12 -11.64 -4.58
CA SER A 31 -19.82 -12.36 -3.34
C SER A 31 -19.49 -11.42 -2.17
N ARG A 32 -19.02 -10.19 -2.47
CA ARG A 32 -18.44 -9.25 -1.49
C ARG A 32 -17.20 -9.80 -0.79
N GLU A 33 -16.58 -10.84 -1.33
CA GLU A 33 -15.33 -11.38 -0.82
C GLU A 33 -14.12 -10.60 -1.36
N PRO A 34 -13.02 -10.53 -0.60
CA PRO A 34 -11.78 -9.95 -1.07
C PRO A 34 -11.29 -10.61 -2.36
N LEU A 35 -10.94 -9.79 -3.36
CA LEU A 35 -10.37 -10.29 -4.60
C LEU A 35 -8.92 -10.74 -4.35
N ARG A 36 -8.58 -11.95 -4.80
CA ARG A 36 -7.26 -12.57 -4.58
C ARG A 36 -6.60 -13.03 -5.87
N GLY A 37 -5.32 -13.40 -5.78
CA GLY A 37 -4.56 -14.00 -6.87
C GLY A 37 -3.95 -12.98 -7.84
N GLU A 38 -3.65 -13.44 -9.06
CA GLU A 38 -2.89 -12.68 -10.06
C GLU A 38 -3.61 -11.38 -10.48
N LEU A 39 -4.93 -11.44 -10.67
CA LEU A 39 -5.71 -10.24 -11.02
C LEU A 39 -5.66 -9.19 -9.90
N ALA A 40 -5.87 -9.59 -8.65
CA ALA A 40 -5.76 -8.68 -7.49
C ALA A 40 -4.36 -8.06 -7.41
N THR A 41 -3.33 -8.88 -7.63
CA THR A 41 -1.94 -8.46 -7.65
C THR A 41 -1.70 -7.37 -8.69
N GLY A 42 -2.19 -7.55 -9.92
CA GLY A 42 -2.08 -6.55 -10.98
C GLY A 42 -2.80 -5.24 -10.64
N ILE A 43 -4.01 -5.32 -10.05
CA ILE A 43 -4.77 -4.14 -9.63
C ILE A 43 -4.03 -3.37 -8.53
N TRP A 44 -3.53 -4.06 -7.51
CA TRP A 44 -2.74 -3.45 -6.45
C TRP A 44 -1.43 -2.85 -6.99
N ALA A 45 -0.71 -3.55 -7.86
CA ALA A 45 0.52 -3.05 -8.46
C ALA A 45 0.31 -1.78 -9.28
N ALA A 46 -0.84 -1.64 -9.96
CA ALA A 46 -1.22 -0.41 -10.66
C ALA A 46 -1.61 0.72 -9.69
N LEU A 47 -2.25 0.40 -8.57
CA LEU A 47 -2.72 1.36 -7.58
C LEU A 47 -1.59 2.07 -6.85
N PHE A 48 -0.55 1.36 -6.41
CA PHE A 48 0.52 1.91 -5.57
C PHE A 48 1.21 3.15 -6.16
N PRO A 49 1.78 3.10 -7.39
CA PRO A 49 2.39 4.28 -8.00
C PRO A 49 1.37 5.37 -8.30
N ALA A 50 0.13 5.01 -8.65
CA ALA A 50 -0.92 5.99 -8.90
C ALA A 50 -1.31 6.76 -7.63
N LEU A 51 -1.38 6.07 -6.49
CA LEU A 51 -1.66 6.66 -5.18
C LEU A 51 -0.53 7.60 -4.75
N ALA A 52 0.73 7.18 -4.92
CA ALA A 52 1.91 8.02 -4.68
C ALA A 52 1.95 9.26 -5.60
N GLY A 53 1.45 9.15 -6.83
CA GLY A 53 1.44 10.24 -7.78
C GLY A 53 2.85 10.63 -8.21
N ALA A 54 3.26 11.87 -7.96
CA ALA A 54 4.61 12.35 -8.27
C ALA A 54 5.63 12.08 -7.16
N ASP A 55 5.17 11.62 -5.99
CA ASP A 55 6.03 11.38 -4.84
C ASP A 55 6.84 10.08 -4.98
N PHE A 56 8.02 10.08 -4.38
CA PHE A 56 8.78 8.86 -4.15
C PHE A 56 8.05 7.99 -3.12
N PHE A 57 8.08 6.67 -3.29
CA PHE A 57 7.50 5.75 -2.31
C PHE A 57 8.43 4.58 -1.97
N THR A 58 8.23 4.00 -0.79
CA THR A 58 8.92 2.80 -0.30
C THR A 58 7.92 1.75 0.15
N LEU A 59 8.34 0.49 0.13
CA LEU A 59 7.66 -0.60 0.84
C LEU A 59 8.46 -0.99 2.07
N ASP A 60 7.81 -1.11 3.23
CA ASP A 60 8.44 -1.49 4.48
C ASP A 60 7.97 -2.88 4.91
N PHE A 61 8.89 -3.83 4.97
CA PHE A 61 8.66 -5.17 5.52
C PHE A 61 9.25 -5.26 6.93
N PHE A 62 8.51 -5.91 7.83
CA PHE A 62 8.90 -6.11 9.24
C PHE A 62 8.66 -7.57 9.71
N SER A 63 8.13 -8.42 8.83
CA SER A 63 7.94 -9.86 9.04
C SER A 63 8.58 -10.62 7.87
N HIS A 64 8.91 -11.90 8.12
CA HIS A 64 9.45 -12.80 7.08
C HIS A 64 10.66 -12.23 6.30
N LEU A 65 11.49 -11.42 6.94
CA LEU A 65 12.55 -10.63 6.31
C LEU A 65 13.55 -11.48 5.51
N GLU A 66 13.92 -12.66 6.02
CA GLU A 66 14.78 -13.60 5.29
C GLU A 66 14.18 -13.96 3.92
N ARG A 67 12.89 -14.27 3.87
CA ARG A 67 12.18 -14.62 2.62
C ARG A 67 12.13 -13.43 1.66
N VAL A 68 11.90 -12.22 2.19
CA VAL A 68 11.88 -10.99 1.38
C VAL A 68 13.27 -10.70 0.82
N ARG A 69 14.31 -10.86 1.64
CA ARG A 69 15.71 -10.66 1.25
C ARG A 69 16.13 -11.60 0.13
N GLU A 70 15.89 -12.90 0.31
CA GLU A 70 16.19 -13.93 -0.69
C GLU A 70 15.47 -13.65 -2.01
N PHE A 71 14.19 -13.25 -1.95
CA PHE A 71 13.42 -12.93 -3.15
C PHE A 71 13.98 -11.69 -3.87
N CYS A 72 14.31 -10.63 -3.13
CA CYS A 72 14.87 -9.42 -3.72
C CYS A 72 16.23 -9.69 -4.37
N GLN A 73 17.10 -10.44 -3.70
CA GLN A 73 18.40 -10.85 -4.24
C GLN A 73 18.26 -11.68 -5.52
N ALA A 74 17.35 -12.66 -5.53
CA ALA A 74 17.11 -13.52 -6.68
C ALA A 74 16.56 -12.76 -7.90
N ARG A 75 15.89 -11.63 -7.69
CA ARG A 75 15.26 -10.81 -8.75
C ARG A 75 15.96 -9.49 -9.03
N GLY A 76 17.12 -9.23 -8.41
CA GLY A 76 17.86 -7.98 -8.58
C GLY A 76 17.08 -6.74 -8.10
N ILE A 77 16.22 -6.90 -7.10
CA ILE A 77 15.46 -5.80 -6.50
C ILE A 77 16.33 -5.16 -5.42
N SER A 78 16.51 -3.83 -5.50
CA SER A 78 17.25 -3.09 -4.48
C SER A 78 16.45 -2.98 -3.19
N PHE A 79 17.12 -3.15 -2.06
CA PHE A 79 16.56 -2.93 -0.72
C PHE A 79 17.67 -2.44 0.22
N HIS A 80 17.29 -1.88 1.36
CA HIS A 80 18.20 -1.62 2.46
C HIS A 80 17.57 -2.04 3.79
N GLU A 81 18.40 -2.25 4.80
CA GLU A 81 17.97 -2.74 6.12
C GLU A 81 18.36 -1.71 7.18
N PRO A 82 17.46 -0.78 7.54
CA PRO A 82 17.78 0.24 8.53
C PRO A 82 17.90 -0.35 9.94
N SER A 83 17.33 -1.54 10.19
CA SER A 83 17.53 -2.31 11.41
C SER A 83 17.38 -3.82 11.11
N VAL A 84 17.74 -4.66 12.09
CA VAL A 84 17.58 -6.12 11.97
C VAL A 84 16.12 -6.61 11.88
N ARG A 85 15.13 -5.73 12.07
CA ARG A 85 13.69 -6.05 12.01
C ARG A 85 12.93 -5.23 10.97
N CYS A 86 13.63 -4.57 10.05
CA CYS A 86 12.99 -3.81 8.99
C CYS A 86 13.80 -3.93 7.70
N LEU A 87 13.10 -4.19 6.59
CA LEU A 87 13.65 -4.17 5.24
C LEU A 87 12.82 -3.19 4.41
N VAL A 88 13.49 -2.23 3.78
CA VAL A 88 12.86 -1.18 2.99
C VAL A 88 13.21 -1.37 1.52
N ILE A 89 12.18 -1.40 0.67
CA ILE A 89 12.31 -1.50 -0.78
C ILE A 89 11.97 -0.14 -1.39
N PRO A 90 12.96 0.62 -1.88
CA PRO A 90 12.74 1.92 -2.50
C PRO A 90 12.16 1.77 -3.91
N GLN A 91 10.97 2.33 -4.13
CA GLN A 91 10.30 2.52 -5.44
C GLN A 91 10.65 1.46 -6.49
N PRO A 92 10.22 0.20 -6.31
CA PRO A 92 10.52 -0.88 -7.26
C PRO A 92 9.97 -0.58 -8.65
N LEU A 93 10.60 -1.13 -9.69
CA LEU A 93 10.07 -1.07 -11.06
C LEU A 93 8.70 -1.75 -11.15
N PRO A 94 7.83 -1.38 -12.11
CA PRO A 94 6.47 -1.93 -12.20
C PRO A 94 6.41 -3.47 -12.16
N GLU A 95 7.25 -4.15 -12.94
CA GLU A 95 7.33 -5.61 -12.97
C GLU A 95 7.89 -6.22 -11.67
N GLN A 96 8.76 -5.49 -10.97
CA GLN A 96 9.30 -5.91 -9.68
C GLN A 96 8.25 -5.75 -8.58
N LEU A 97 7.48 -4.66 -8.63
CA LEU A 97 6.38 -4.40 -7.72
C LEU A 97 5.33 -5.50 -7.86
N GLU A 98 4.86 -5.78 -9.07
CA GLU A 98 3.88 -6.85 -9.32
C GLU A 98 4.37 -8.21 -8.80
N ALA A 99 5.64 -8.54 -9.06
CA ALA A 99 6.24 -9.78 -8.56
C ALA A 99 6.35 -9.83 -7.03
N LEU A 100 6.69 -8.71 -6.37
CA LEU A 100 6.74 -8.58 -4.91
C LEU A 100 5.34 -8.79 -4.31
N LEU A 101 4.36 -8.05 -4.82
CA LEU A 101 2.99 -8.12 -4.34
C LEU A 101 2.44 -9.53 -4.51
N GLY A 102 2.62 -10.16 -5.68
CA GLY A 102 2.14 -11.53 -5.90
C GLY A 102 2.83 -12.56 -5.01
N ARG A 103 4.10 -12.34 -4.64
CA ARG A 103 4.84 -13.25 -3.74
C ARG A 103 4.45 -13.11 -2.28
N PHE A 104 4.11 -11.89 -1.85
CA PHE A 104 3.92 -11.51 -0.45
C PHE A 104 2.54 -10.93 -0.16
N ALA A 105 1.53 -11.21 -1.00
CA ALA A 105 0.15 -10.71 -0.82
C ALA A 105 -0.47 -11.12 0.51
N GLY A 106 -0.11 -12.31 1.01
CA GLY A 106 -0.54 -12.83 2.31
C GLY A 106 0.24 -12.29 3.52
N GLU A 107 1.21 -11.39 3.30
CA GLU A 107 1.95 -10.74 4.37
C GLU A 107 1.41 -9.32 4.59
N THR A 108 1.33 -8.88 5.85
CA THR A 108 1.10 -7.46 6.16
C THR A 108 2.42 -6.70 5.98
N PHE A 109 2.39 -5.64 5.18
CA PHE A 109 3.55 -4.75 5.00
C PHE A 109 3.09 -3.30 4.90
N GLY A 110 4.05 -2.38 4.95
CA GLY A 110 3.80 -0.95 4.91
C GLY A 110 4.18 -0.31 3.58
N MET A 111 3.58 0.83 3.28
CA MET A 111 4.01 1.72 2.20
C MET A 111 4.10 3.15 2.74
N ARG A 112 5.11 3.90 2.30
CA ARG A 112 5.25 5.33 2.59
C ARG A 112 5.45 6.09 1.30
N ALA A 113 4.84 7.26 1.16
CA ALA A 113 5.07 8.15 0.02
C ALA A 113 5.35 9.58 0.47
N GLY A 114 6.32 10.25 -0.15
CA GLY A 114 6.68 11.64 0.12
C GLY A 114 8.19 11.87 0.20
N GLY A 115 8.60 13.12 0.43
CA GLY A 115 10.02 13.51 0.49
C GLY A 115 10.83 12.73 1.54
N ALA A 116 10.28 12.56 2.75
CA ALA A 116 10.91 11.80 3.83
C ALA A 116 11.15 10.32 3.46
N ALA A 117 10.34 9.73 2.58
CA ALA A 117 10.54 8.36 2.11
C ALA A 117 11.78 8.22 1.21
N ARG A 118 12.17 9.29 0.50
CA ARG A 118 13.38 9.31 -0.34
C ARG A 118 14.66 9.47 0.46
N GLU A 119 14.62 10.31 1.48
CA GLU A 119 15.79 10.67 2.29
C GLU A 119 16.11 9.60 3.36
N GLY A 120 15.12 8.76 3.69
CA GLY A 120 15.17 7.85 4.83
C GLY A 120 14.69 8.54 6.11
N ASP A 121 14.12 7.77 7.03
CA ASP A 121 13.55 8.27 8.29
C ASP A 121 13.97 7.35 9.42
N THR A 122 15.21 7.51 9.88
CA THR A 122 15.80 6.68 10.93
C THR A 122 14.94 6.62 12.20
N PRO A 123 14.33 7.73 12.69
CA PRO A 123 13.37 7.64 13.79
C PRO A 123 12.23 6.65 13.52
N LEU A 124 11.53 6.76 12.38
CA LEU A 124 10.45 5.81 12.03
C LEU A 124 10.97 4.38 11.85
N GLU A 125 12.07 4.21 11.13
CA GLU A 125 12.62 2.89 10.83
C GLU A 125 13.01 2.11 12.09
N ASN A 126 13.50 2.82 13.11
CA ASN A 126 13.73 2.25 14.43
C ASN A 126 12.42 1.89 15.14
N GLU A 127 11.37 2.71 15.02
CA GLU A 127 10.07 2.41 15.62
C GLU A 127 9.37 1.24 14.93
N LEU A 128 9.44 1.12 13.60
CA LEU A 128 8.91 -0.01 12.84
C LEU A 128 9.48 -1.34 13.33
N SER A 129 10.74 -1.35 13.75
CA SER A 129 11.42 -2.53 14.31
C SER A 129 10.80 -3.05 15.63
N GLY A 130 10.17 -2.16 16.40
CA GLY A 130 9.65 -2.45 17.74
C GLY A 130 8.12 -2.47 17.82
N LYS A 131 7.46 -1.53 17.14
CA LYS A 131 6.01 -1.32 17.15
C LYS A 131 5.33 -1.85 15.88
N GLY A 132 6.08 -2.28 14.87
CA GLY A 132 5.49 -2.60 13.56
C GLY A 132 4.77 -1.38 12.98
N LEU A 133 3.66 -1.62 12.28
CA LEU A 133 2.91 -0.58 11.56
C LEU A 133 2.23 0.46 12.46
N ASP A 134 2.08 0.19 13.75
CA ASP A 134 1.60 1.18 14.72
C ASP A 134 2.52 2.42 14.79
N ALA A 135 3.79 2.27 14.40
CA ALA A 135 4.73 3.39 14.29
C ALA A 135 4.27 4.47 13.30
N TYR A 136 3.47 4.11 12.29
CA TYR A 136 2.94 5.08 11.33
C TYR A 136 2.02 6.11 11.97
N GLN A 137 1.27 5.75 13.03
CA GLN A 137 0.37 6.69 13.71
C GLN A 137 1.09 7.93 14.24
N GLN A 138 2.38 7.82 14.57
CA GLN A 138 3.17 8.94 15.10
C GLN A 138 4.01 9.65 14.02
N ALA A 139 4.08 9.07 12.81
CA ALA A 139 4.99 9.52 11.77
C ALA A 139 4.30 10.02 10.50
N TYR A 140 3.03 9.67 10.25
CA TYR A 140 2.37 9.91 8.96
C TYR A 140 2.36 11.39 8.53
N GLY A 141 2.36 12.34 9.47
CA GLY A 141 2.45 13.78 9.17
C GLY A 141 3.77 14.21 8.50
N ARG A 142 4.81 13.35 8.50
CA ARG A 142 6.07 13.58 7.77
C ARG A 142 6.01 13.17 6.29
N TYR A 143 4.93 12.50 5.89
CA TYR A 143 4.76 11.89 4.58
C TYR A 143 3.56 12.49 3.86
N THR A 144 3.48 12.30 2.55
CA THR A 144 2.21 12.48 1.83
C THR A 144 1.19 11.49 2.36
N PHE A 145 1.59 10.24 2.57
CA PHE A 145 0.85 9.25 3.34
C PHE A 145 1.74 8.11 3.83
N CYS A 146 1.28 7.43 4.87
CA CYS A 146 1.69 6.06 5.19
C CYS A 146 0.50 5.14 4.93
N ALA A 147 0.74 3.89 4.53
CA ALA A 147 -0.30 2.91 4.33
C ALA A 147 0.07 1.54 4.90
N VAL A 148 -0.93 0.87 5.47
CA VAL A 148 -0.88 -0.53 5.89
C VAL A 148 -1.55 -1.37 4.82
N CYS A 149 -0.84 -2.37 4.30
CA CYS A 149 -1.26 -3.19 3.17
C CYS A 149 -1.56 -4.62 3.65
N GLU A 150 -2.80 -5.07 3.44
CA GLU A 150 -3.31 -6.41 3.76
C GLU A 150 -3.97 -6.96 2.49
N LEU A 151 -3.14 -7.22 1.47
CA LEU A 151 -3.63 -7.36 0.09
C LEU A 151 -4.45 -8.62 -0.17
N ASP A 152 -4.12 -9.75 0.48
CA ASP A 152 -4.93 -10.97 0.43
C ASP A 152 -6.28 -10.84 1.16
N ASP A 153 -6.39 -9.90 2.10
CA ASP A 153 -7.66 -9.51 2.72
C ASP A 153 -8.37 -8.41 1.92
N GLY A 154 -7.78 -8.00 0.78
CA GLY A 154 -8.35 -7.01 -0.13
C GLY A 154 -8.33 -5.61 0.46
N TRP A 155 -7.47 -5.31 1.43
CA TRP A 155 -7.54 -4.08 2.22
C TRP A 155 -6.25 -3.27 2.21
N MET A 156 -6.39 -1.95 2.20
CA MET A 156 -5.33 -1.00 2.49
C MET A 156 -5.85 0.15 3.34
N THR A 157 -5.17 0.42 4.46
CA THR A 157 -5.45 1.57 5.31
C THR A 157 -4.45 2.68 5.01
N VAL A 158 -4.91 3.86 4.62
CA VAL A 158 -4.08 5.04 4.33
C VAL A 158 -4.21 6.07 5.44
N LEU A 159 -3.08 6.51 5.99
CA LEU A 159 -2.95 7.58 6.99
C LEU A 159 -2.32 8.81 6.33
N SER A 160 -2.99 9.96 6.38
CA SER A 160 -2.50 11.19 5.76
C SER A 160 -3.18 12.42 6.31
N GLU A 161 -2.44 13.51 6.52
CA GLU A 161 -3.07 14.80 6.85
C GLU A 161 -3.84 15.40 5.66
N ASN A 162 -3.49 15.07 4.43
CA ASN A 162 -3.92 15.81 3.23
C ASN A 162 -4.64 14.95 2.18
N LEU A 163 -4.55 13.62 2.26
CA LEU A 163 -5.11 12.72 1.24
C LEU A 163 -6.53 12.27 1.62
N TRP A 164 -7.51 12.99 1.09
CA TRP A 164 -8.93 12.68 1.28
C TRP A 164 -9.39 11.51 0.39
N PRO A 165 -10.43 10.75 0.78
CA PRO A 165 -11.01 9.72 -0.09
C PRO A 165 -11.34 10.20 -1.51
N ALA A 166 -11.77 11.46 -1.65
CA ALA A 166 -12.00 12.10 -2.95
C ALA A 166 -10.76 12.12 -3.85
N GLU A 167 -9.63 12.47 -3.25
CA GLU A 167 -8.35 12.61 -3.93
C GLU A 167 -7.75 11.24 -4.22
N ILE A 168 -7.89 10.27 -3.29
CA ILE A 168 -7.55 8.86 -3.52
C ILE A 168 -8.31 8.36 -4.75
N ILE A 169 -9.63 8.50 -4.79
CA ILE A 169 -10.46 8.10 -5.95
C ILE A 169 -9.96 8.74 -7.25
N ARG A 170 -9.67 10.04 -7.22
CA ARG A 170 -9.18 10.77 -8.40
C ARG A 170 -7.87 10.18 -8.94
N ARG A 171 -6.96 9.77 -8.05
CA ARG A 171 -5.66 9.18 -8.40
C ARG A 171 -5.76 7.73 -8.88
N VAL A 172 -6.55 6.90 -8.19
CA VAL A 172 -6.57 5.45 -8.45
C VAL A 172 -7.49 5.07 -9.60
N LYS A 173 -8.59 5.82 -9.82
CA LYS A 173 -9.59 5.47 -10.85
C LYS A 173 -8.98 5.30 -12.26
N PRO A 174 -8.11 6.20 -12.76
CA PRO A 174 -7.46 5.99 -14.05
C PRO A 174 -6.52 4.77 -14.09
N ALA A 175 -5.89 4.43 -12.96
CA ALA A 175 -4.92 3.34 -12.89
C ALA A 175 -5.58 1.96 -12.92
N VAL A 176 -6.80 1.84 -12.40
CA VAL A 176 -7.53 0.57 -12.32
C VAL A 176 -8.57 0.40 -13.44
N ASP A 177 -8.74 1.40 -14.31
CA ASP A 177 -9.73 1.40 -15.40
C ASP A 177 -9.51 0.24 -16.38
N ALA A 178 -8.24 -0.08 -16.67
CA ALA A 178 -7.87 -1.19 -17.54
C ALA A 178 -8.32 -2.57 -17.01
N PHE A 179 -8.55 -2.68 -15.70
CA PHE A 179 -9.02 -3.90 -15.04
C PHE A 179 -10.55 -3.94 -14.88
N GLN A 180 -11.26 -2.93 -15.41
CA GLN A 180 -12.73 -2.82 -15.31
C GLN A 180 -13.25 -2.80 -13.87
N VAL A 181 -12.44 -2.30 -12.93
CA VAL A 181 -12.81 -2.15 -11.51
C VAL A 181 -13.68 -0.91 -11.35
N GLU A 182 -14.87 -1.06 -10.75
CA GLU A 182 -15.68 0.11 -10.41
C GLU A 182 -15.16 0.75 -9.11
N VAL A 183 -14.66 1.98 -9.20
CA VAL A 183 -14.24 2.75 -8.02
C VAL A 183 -15.40 3.56 -7.46
N VAL A 184 -15.76 3.31 -6.21
CA VAL A 184 -16.90 3.93 -5.53
C VAL A 184 -16.54 4.45 -4.14
N ARG A 185 -17.36 5.36 -3.61
CA ARG A 185 -17.38 5.61 -2.16
C ARG A 185 -18.41 4.67 -1.53
N PRO A 186 -18.08 4.05 -0.38
CA PRO A 186 -19.09 3.35 0.40
C PRO A 186 -20.20 4.34 0.81
N LYS A 187 -21.43 3.83 0.85
CA LYS A 187 -22.62 4.63 1.18
C LYS A 187 -22.77 4.82 2.68
#